data_AF-A0A6J7UCF2-F1
#
_entry.id   AF-A0A6J7UCF2-F1
#
_cell.length_a   1.000
_cell.length_b   1.000
_cell.length_c   1.000
_cell.angle_alpha   90.00
_cell.angle_beta   90.00
_cell.angle_gamma   90.00
#
_symmetry.space_group_name_H-M   'P 1'
#
loop_
_entity.id
_entity.type
_entity.pdbx_description
1 polymer ?
#
loop_
_entity_poly.entity_id
_entity_poly.type
_entity_poly.pdbx_seq_one_letter_code
_entity_poly.pdbx_strand_id
1 'polypeptide(L)'
;MREIVASELERIGDERLEMVTITAVKVDGSLEHADVFYSAMSAEEEGRSEEVAEALDELRWPIQKIVNREVRTRKTPQIQFRPDLVLSSALRIDEILRGMSDRGELDDRVPLDSESPEASTKPGEPEDQANPSGDDGTHSE
;
A
#
# COMPACT_ATOMS: atom_id res chain seq x y z
N MET A 1 -11.46 2.68 -23.63
CA MET A 1 -10.92 4.04 -23.43
C MET A 1 -9.50 3.97 -22.89
N ARG A 2 -9.24 3.29 -21.76
CA ARG A 2 -7.89 3.05 -21.25
C ARG A 2 -6.90 2.63 -22.33
N GLU A 3 -7.15 1.52 -23.02
CA GLU A 3 -6.28 1.02 -24.10
C GLU A 3 -6.04 2.06 -25.20
N ILE A 4 -7.08 2.78 -25.61
CA ILE A 4 -6.98 3.81 -26.67
C ILE A 4 -6.03 4.93 -26.23
N VAL A 5 -6.16 5.40 -25.00
CA VAL A 5 -5.29 6.45 -24.47
C VAL A 5 -3.86 5.95 -24.29
N ALA A 6 -3.68 4.76 -23.72
CA ALA A 6 -2.37 4.15 -23.52
C ALA A 6 -1.62 3.94 -24.85
N SER A 7 -2.27 3.32 -25.84
CA SER A 7 -1.68 3.10 -27.17
C SER A 7 -1.39 4.41 -27.91
N GLU A 8 -2.22 5.44 -27.73
CA GLU A 8 -1.97 6.73 -28.38
C GLU A 8 -0.78 7.46 -27.76
N LEU A 9 -0.62 7.41 -26.43
CA LEU A 9 0.55 7.97 -25.76
C LEU A 9 1.85 7.30 -26.21
N GLU A 10 1.86 5.97 -26.30
CA GLU A 10 3.00 5.20 -26.82
C GLU A 10 3.33 5.60 -28.27
N ARG A 11 2.32 5.84 -29.09
CA ARG A 11 2.48 6.24 -30.49
C ARG A 11 3.01 7.67 -30.66
N ILE A 12 2.66 8.58 -29.75
CA ILE A 12 3.12 9.97 -29.78
C ILE A 12 4.63 10.05 -29.50
N GLY A 13 5.12 9.24 -28.56
CA GLY A 13 6.57 9.12 -28.28
C GLY A 13 7.21 10.40 -27.73
N ASP A 14 6.51 11.12 -26.85
CA ASP A 14 7.09 12.26 -26.13
C ASP A 14 8.11 11.78 -25.09
N GLU A 15 9.35 12.26 -25.17
CA GLU A 15 10.45 11.86 -24.27
C GLU A 15 10.16 12.17 -22.80
N ARG A 16 9.37 13.22 -22.52
CA ARG A 16 8.98 13.58 -21.15
C ARG A 16 8.10 12.51 -20.52
N LEU A 17 7.42 11.71 -21.35
CA LEU A 17 6.50 10.66 -20.93
C LEU A 17 7.14 9.27 -20.92
N GLU A 18 8.48 9.19 -20.96
CA GLU A 18 9.20 7.93 -20.78
C GLU A 18 8.79 7.25 -19.45
N MET A 19 8.47 5.96 -19.52
CA MET A 19 7.99 5.15 -18.38
C MET A 19 6.66 5.60 -17.75
N VAL A 20 5.89 6.48 -18.41
CA VAL A 20 4.53 6.82 -17.96
C VAL A 20 3.56 5.70 -18.32
N THR A 21 2.75 5.26 -17.36
CA THR A 21 1.78 4.17 -17.53
C THR A 21 0.37 4.63 -17.16
N ILE A 22 -0.63 4.34 -18.00
CA ILE A 22 -2.04 4.55 -17.65
C ILE A 22 -2.53 3.41 -16.76
N THR A 23 -2.83 3.70 -15.50
CA THR A 23 -3.26 2.69 -14.51
C THR A 23 -4.76 2.43 -14.61
N ALA A 24 -5.56 3.49 -14.70
CA ALA A 24 -7.02 3.38 -14.72
C ALA A 24 -7.68 4.51 -15.50
N VAL A 25 -8.96 4.31 -15.86
CA VAL A 25 -9.83 5.38 -16.36
C VAL A 25 -11.17 5.29 -15.64
N LYS A 26 -11.59 6.40 -15.02
CA LYS A 26 -12.89 6.51 -14.34
C LYS A 26 -13.76 7.51 -15.09
N VAL A 27 -14.88 7.03 -15.60
CA VAL A 27 -15.88 7.87 -16.27
C VAL A 27 -17.00 8.17 -15.28
N ASP A 28 -17.43 9.42 -15.21
CA ASP A 28 -18.55 9.81 -14.35
C ASP A 28 -19.89 9.28 -14.91
N GLY A 29 -20.92 9.20 -14.05
CA GLY A 29 -22.21 8.63 -14.43
C GLY A 29 -22.96 9.39 -15.53
N SER A 30 -22.66 10.68 -15.73
CA SER A 30 -23.24 11.52 -16.80
C SER A 30 -22.47 11.48 -18.13
N LEU A 31 -21.31 10.80 -18.16
CA LEU A 31 -20.40 10.72 -19.31
C LEU A 31 -19.88 12.09 -19.80
N GLU A 32 -19.79 13.07 -18.90
CA GLU A 32 -19.28 14.41 -19.22
C GLU A 32 -17.76 14.48 -19.00
N HIS A 33 -17.23 13.72 -18.04
CA HIS A 33 -15.84 13.71 -17.62
C HIS A 33 -15.28 12.29 -17.48
N ALA A 34 -14.02 12.13 -17.84
CA ALA A 34 -13.24 10.92 -17.64
C ALA A 34 -11.88 11.26 -17.03
N ASP A 35 -11.66 10.80 -15.80
CA ASP A 35 -10.37 10.88 -15.13
C ASP A 35 -9.50 9.72 -15.63
N VAL A 36 -8.39 10.06 -16.28
CA VAL A 36 -7.37 9.12 -16.73
C VAL A 36 -6.22 9.16 -15.73
N PHE A 37 -6.07 8.07 -14.97
CA PHE A 37 -5.04 7.92 -13.96
C PHE A 37 -3.75 7.41 -14.58
N TYR A 38 -2.64 8.06 -14.25
CA TYR A 38 -1.31 7.67 -14.72
C TYR A 38 -0.34 7.53 -13.56
N SER A 39 0.66 6.69 -13.75
CA SER A 39 1.82 6.57 -12.89
C SER A 39 3.06 7.00 -13.66
N ALA A 40 3.93 7.78 -13.03
CA ALA A 40 5.17 8.28 -13.60
C ALA A 40 6.32 8.10 -12.61
N MET A 41 6.45 6.89 -12.05
CA MET A 41 7.37 6.59 -10.94
C MET A 41 8.80 7.09 -11.16
N SER A 42 9.38 6.85 -12.34
CA SER A 42 10.73 7.32 -12.66
C SER A 42 10.84 8.84 -12.64
N ALA A 43 9.85 9.54 -13.20
CA ALA A 43 9.79 10.99 -13.13
C ALA A 43 9.53 11.51 -11.71
N GLU A 44 8.73 10.81 -10.89
CA GLU A 44 8.52 11.14 -9.47
C GLU A 44 9.82 11.05 -8.68
N GLU A 45 10.59 9.97 -8.85
CA GLU A 45 11.89 9.79 -8.20
C GLU A 45 12.91 10.85 -8.61
N GLU A 46 12.85 11.30 -9.87
CA GLU A 46 13.72 12.35 -10.42
C GLU A 46 13.22 13.78 -10.17
N GLY A 47 12.05 13.96 -9.55
CA GLY A 47 11.45 15.27 -9.30
C GLY A 47 10.88 15.97 -10.53
N ARG A 48 10.59 15.23 -11.61
CA ARG A 48 10.06 15.69 -12.90
C ARG A 48 8.55 15.48 -13.08
N SER A 49 7.81 15.24 -11.99
CA SER A 49 6.35 15.00 -12.06
C SER A 49 5.56 16.14 -12.69
N GLU A 50 6.00 17.39 -12.47
CA GLU A 50 5.35 18.57 -13.04
C GLU A 50 5.51 18.62 -14.57
N GLU A 51 6.71 18.29 -15.08
CA GLU A 51 6.97 18.20 -16.53
C GLU A 51 6.08 17.15 -17.21
N VAL A 52 5.89 16.00 -16.55
CA VAL A 52 4.97 14.95 -17.02
C VAL A 52 3.53 15.45 -17.04
N ALA A 53 3.10 16.15 -15.99
CA ALA A 53 1.75 16.67 -15.91
C ALA A 53 1.47 17.72 -17.00
N GLU A 54 2.41 18.63 -17.24
CA GLU A 54 2.34 19.63 -18.32
C GLU A 54 2.28 18.96 -19.70
N ALA A 55 3.17 18.00 -19.96
CA ALA A 55 3.18 17.25 -21.22
C ALA A 55 1.85 16.52 -21.47
N LEU A 56 1.28 15.88 -20.46
CA LEU A 56 -0.02 15.22 -20.57
C LEU A 56 -1.17 16.20 -20.83
N ASP A 57 -1.12 17.40 -20.24
CA ASP A 57 -2.13 18.44 -20.49
C ASP A 57 -2.05 18.96 -21.93
N GLU A 58 -0.84 19.17 -22.47
CA GLU A 58 -0.61 19.52 -23.87
C GLU A 58 -1.18 18.46 -24.84
N LEU A 59 -1.00 17.18 -24.51
CA LEU A 59 -1.48 16.06 -25.31
C LEU A 59 -2.97 15.73 -25.11
N ARG A 60 -3.63 16.34 -24.13
CA ARG A 60 -5.06 16.12 -23.84
C ARG A 60 -5.94 16.28 -25.07
N TRP A 61 -5.75 17.35 -25.82
CA TRP A 61 -6.56 17.64 -27.00
C TRP A 61 -6.32 16.69 -28.17
N PRO A 62 -5.07 16.41 -28.60
CA PRO A 62 -4.77 15.34 -29.55
C PRO A 62 -5.42 14.01 -29.17
N ILE A 63 -5.26 13.57 -27.92
CA ILE A 63 -5.80 12.30 -27.42
C ILE A 63 -7.33 12.33 -27.43
N GLN A 64 -7.95 13.42 -27.00
CA GLN A 64 -9.42 13.59 -27.04
C GLN A 64 -9.97 13.36 -28.45
N LYS A 65 -9.29 13.83 -29.51
CA LYS A 65 -9.73 13.60 -30.90
C LYS A 65 -9.71 12.12 -31.28
N ILE A 66 -8.69 11.39 -30.84
CA ILE A 66 -8.58 9.94 -31.08
C ILE A 66 -9.70 9.22 -30.34
N VAL A 67 -9.88 9.51 -29.06
CA VAL A 67 -10.95 8.92 -28.25
C VAL A 67 -12.34 9.23 -28.83
N ASN A 68 -12.59 10.44 -29.31
CA ASN A 68 -13.84 10.82 -29.97
C ASN A 68 -14.14 9.98 -31.22
N ARG A 69 -13.11 9.52 -31.94
CA ARG A 69 -13.26 8.69 -33.14
C ARG A 69 -13.44 7.21 -32.80
N GLU A 70 -12.69 6.71 -31.82
CA GLU A 70 -12.63 5.29 -31.49
C GLU A 70 -13.76 4.83 -30.54
N VAL A 71 -14.23 5.70 -29.65
CA VAL A 71 -15.28 5.35 -28.68
C VAL A 71 -16.67 5.47 -29.33
N ARG A 72 -17.42 4.37 -29.32
CA ARG A 72 -18.77 4.25 -29.90
C ARG A 72 -19.88 4.60 -28.89
N THR A 73 -19.76 5.70 -28.18
CA THR A 73 -20.78 6.18 -27.23
C THR A 73 -21.56 7.35 -27.82
N ARG A 74 -22.78 7.61 -27.32
CA ARG A 74 -23.59 8.76 -27.75
C ARG A 74 -22.93 10.10 -27.40
N LYS A 75 -22.19 10.13 -26.29
CA LYS A 75 -21.37 11.23 -25.83
C LYS A 75 -19.99 10.71 -25.49
N THR A 76 -18.95 11.44 -25.83
CA THR A 76 -17.58 11.14 -25.43
C THR A 76 -17.20 12.08 -24.28
N PRO A 77 -16.85 11.54 -23.10
CA PRO A 77 -16.48 12.37 -21.96
C PRO A 77 -15.20 13.17 -22.24
N GLN A 78 -15.06 14.31 -21.58
CA GLN A 78 -13.85 15.11 -21.57
C GLN A 78 -12.79 14.46 -20.70
N ILE A 79 -11.63 14.20 -21.27
CA ILE A 79 -10.50 13.56 -20.58
C ILE A 79 -9.78 14.59 -19.71
N GLN A 80 -9.42 14.19 -18.50
CA GLN A 80 -8.48 14.88 -17.62
C GLN A 80 -7.45 13.88 -17.10
N PHE A 81 -6.17 14.26 -17.09
CA PHE A 81 -5.11 13.43 -16.56
C PHE A 81 -4.94 13.69 -15.06
N ARG A 82 -4.74 12.61 -14.29
CA ARG A 82 -4.57 12.66 -12.83
C ARG A 82 -3.46 11.69 -12.42
N PRO A 83 -2.52 12.07 -11.55
CA PRO A 83 -1.56 11.13 -11.00
C PRO A 83 -2.26 10.08 -10.13
N ASP A 84 -1.79 8.84 -10.18
CA ASP A 84 -2.27 7.73 -9.37
C ASP A 84 -1.57 7.69 -8.01
N LEU A 85 -2.19 8.32 -7.03
CA LEU A 85 -1.68 8.37 -5.66
C LEU A 85 -1.77 7.03 -4.92
N VAL A 86 -2.65 6.12 -5.35
CA VAL A 86 -2.83 4.82 -4.68
C VAL A 86 -1.61 3.95 -4.92
N LEU A 87 -1.12 3.90 -6.17
CA LEU A 87 0.07 3.15 -6.52
C LEU A 87 1.32 3.72 -5.82
N SER A 88 1.50 5.05 -5.87
CA SER A 88 2.62 5.73 -5.22
C SER A 88 2.65 5.47 -3.70
N SER A 89 1.48 5.54 -3.05
CA SER A 89 1.36 5.28 -1.60
C SER A 89 1.65 3.82 -1.23
N ALA A 90 1.16 2.85 -2.01
CA ALA A 90 1.39 1.43 -1.76
C ALA A 90 2.88 1.08 -1.80
N LEU A 91 3.61 1.61 -2.79
CA LEU A 91 5.06 1.41 -2.91
C LEU A 91 5.82 2.04 -1.75
N ARG A 92 5.42 3.23 -1.32
CA ARG A 92 6.03 3.91 -0.16
C ARG A 92 5.83 3.12 1.13
N ILE A 93 4.66 2.52 1.31
CA ILE A 93 4.38 1.66 2.46
C ILE A 93 5.24 0.39 2.40
N ASP A 94 5.33 -0.27 1.24
CA ASP A 94 6.16 -1.46 1.05
C ASP A 94 7.65 -1.20 1.32
N GLU A 95 8.16 -0.04 0.90
CA GLU A 95 9.53 0.39 1.18
C GLU A 95 9.79 0.52 2.69
N ILE A 96 8.86 1.16 3.41
CA ILE A 96 8.93 1.31 4.87
C ILE A 96 8.89 -0.07 5.56
N LEU A 97 7.98 -0.96 5.13
CA LEU A 97 7.84 -2.30 5.71
C LEU A 97 9.11 -3.14 5.50
N ARG A 98 9.70 -3.11 4.30
CA ARG A 98 10.98 -3.81 4.02
C ARG A 98 12.12 -3.29 4.90
N GLY A 99 12.25 -1.98 5.06
CA GLY A 99 13.27 -1.36 5.93
C GLY A 99 13.06 -1.61 7.44
N MET A 100 11.92 -2.16 7.84
CA MET A 100 11.68 -2.65 9.21
C MET A 100 12.08 -4.12 9.36
N SER A 101 11.72 -4.98 8.39
CA SER A 101 12.13 -6.39 8.39
C SER A 101 13.65 -6.57 8.39
N ASP A 102 14.37 -5.73 7.62
CA ASP A 102 15.84 -5.77 7.53
C ASP A 102 16.55 -5.34 8.84
N ARG A 103 15.81 -4.70 9.77
CA ARG A 103 16.30 -4.33 11.12
C ARG A 103 15.87 -5.32 12.21
N GLY A 104 15.03 -6.30 11.89
CA GLY A 104 14.40 -7.21 12.86
C GLY A 104 14.96 -8.63 12.89
N GLU A 105 15.82 -9.03 11.94
CA GLU A 105 16.49 -10.33 12.02
C GLU A 105 17.70 -10.21 12.96
N LEU A 106 17.56 -10.71 14.20
CA LEU A 106 18.56 -11.37 15.07
C LEU A 106 18.19 -11.24 16.57
N ASP A 107 17.03 -11.76 17.02
CA ASP A 107 16.92 -12.30 18.39
C ASP A 107 15.73 -13.28 18.57
N ASP A 108 15.66 -14.34 17.76
CA ASP A 108 14.77 -15.49 18.00
C ASP A 108 15.59 -16.72 18.46
N ARG A 109 16.55 -16.50 19.37
CA ARG A 109 17.16 -17.60 20.12
C ARG A 109 16.35 -17.85 21.38
N VAL A 110 15.28 -18.62 21.26
CA VAL A 110 14.69 -19.31 22.41
C VAL A 110 15.61 -20.49 22.74
N PRO A 111 16.39 -20.49 23.84
CA PRO A 111 17.12 -21.68 24.24
C PRO A 111 16.07 -22.73 24.63
N LEU A 112 16.11 -23.89 23.98
CA LEU A 112 15.40 -25.08 24.46
C LEU A 112 16.28 -25.71 25.54
N ASP A 113 16.14 -25.26 26.79
CA ASP A 113 16.66 -25.94 27.97
C ASP A 113 15.94 -27.30 28.14
N SER A 114 16.44 -28.26 27.38
CA SER A 114 16.13 -29.68 27.51
C SER A 114 17.10 -30.31 28.50
N GLU A 115 16.88 -30.11 29.81
CA GLU A 115 17.45 -31.00 30.83
C GLU A 115 16.40 -31.32 31.89
N SER A 116 15.76 -32.47 31.72
CA SER A 116 15.03 -33.14 32.81
C SER A 116 16.04 -33.80 33.74
N PRO A 117 16.12 -33.46 35.03
CA PRO A 117 16.93 -34.24 35.95
C PRO A 117 16.15 -35.47 36.43
N GLU A 118 16.87 -36.58 36.44
CA GLU A 118 16.45 -37.93 36.77
C GLU A 118 15.88 -38.06 38.18
N ALA A 119 14.94 -39.00 38.32
CA ALA A 119 14.39 -39.42 39.60
C ALA A 119 15.42 -40.19 40.44
N SER A 120 15.56 -39.84 41.72
CA SER A 120 16.04 -40.76 42.77
C SER A 120 15.61 -40.33 44.18
N THR A 121 14.78 -41.19 44.79
CA THR A 121 14.73 -41.58 46.22
C THR A 121 14.26 -40.57 47.29
N LYS A 122 13.01 -40.79 47.76
CA LYS A 122 12.46 -40.47 49.11
C LYS A 122 13.12 -41.37 50.19
N PRO A 123 13.15 -41.08 51.53
CA PRO A 123 11.94 -40.80 52.35
C PRO A 123 12.08 -40.05 53.71
N GLY A 124 10.92 -39.57 54.23
CA GLY A 124 10.62 -39.32 55.66
C GLY A 124 11.35 -38.13 56.30
N GLU A 125 10.82 -37.32 57.21
CA GLU A 125 9.75 -37.45 58.21
C GLU A 125 9.43 -36.01 58.74
N PRO A 126 8.53 -35.80 59.73
CA PRO A 126 7.45 -34.82 59.64
C PRO A 126 7.63 -33.60 60.58
N GLU A 127 6.50 -32.93 60.87
CA GLU A 127 6.29 -31.90 61.93
C GLU A 127 6.58 -30.46 61.45
N ASP A 128 5.79 -29.43 61.74
CA ASP A 128 4.69 -29.30 62.67
C ASP A 128 3.83 -28.05 62.34
N GLN A 129 2.55 -28.12 62.72
CA GLN A 129 1.61 -27.08 63.20
C GLN A 129 1.99 -25.58 63.00
N ALA A 130 1.12 -24.62 62.66
CA ALA A 130 -0.33 -24.50 62.72
C ALA A 130 -0.74 -23.22 61.96
N ASN A 131 -1.88 -23.26 61.25
CA ASN A 131 -2.65 -22.06 60.92
C ASN A 131 -3.79 -21.95 61.93
N PRO A 132 -3.94 -20.82 62.65
CA PRO A 132 -5.24 -20.44 63.16
C PRO A 132 -5.92 -19.52 62.15
N SER A 133 -7.06 -20.02 61.66
CA SER A 133 -8.12 -19.28 61.01
C SER A 133 -8.72 -18.24 61.94
N GLY A 134 -9.26 -17.17 61.35
CA GLY A 134 -10.20 -16.24 61.99
C GLY A 134 -9.84 -14.80 61.65
N ASP A 135 -10.78 -13.90 61.42
CA ASP A 135 -12.22 -13.96 61.38
C ASP A 135 -12.68 -12.62 60.78
N ASP A 136 -13.91 -12.64 60.30
CA ASP A 136 -14.71 -11.59 59.74
C ASP A 136 -14.85 -10.34 60.65
N GLY A 137 -15.05 -9.16 60.07
CA GLY A 137 -15.12 -7.92 60.87
C GLY A 137 -15.48 -6.66 60.09
N THR A 138 -16.74 -6.54 59.69
CA THR A 138 -17.42 -5.32 59.23
C THR A 138 -17.60 -4.26 60.34
N HIS A 139 -17.21 -3.00 60.09
CA HIS A 139 -17.91 -1.75 60.49
C HIS A 139 -17.13 -0.56 59.89
N SER A 140 -17.68 0.30 59.04
CA SER A 140 -18.61 1.40 59.32
C SER A 140 -18.10 2.41 60.35
N GLU A 141 -17.68 3.58 59.86
CA GLU A 141 -18.10 4.93 60.29
C GLU A 141 -17.77 5.96 59.20
#